data_AF-A0A6H9WB53-F1
#
_entry.id   AF-A0A6H9WB53-F1
#
_cell.length_a   1.000
_cell.length_b   1.000
_cell.length_c   1.000
_cell.angle_alpha   90.00
_cell.angle_beta   90.00
_cell.angle_gamma   90.00
#
_symmetry.space_group_name_H-M   'P 1'
#
loop_
_entity.id
_entity.type
_entity.pdbx_description
1 polymer ?
#
loop_
_entity_poly.entity_id
_entity_poly.type
_entity_poly.pdbx_seq_one_letter_code
_entity_poly.pdbx_strand_id
1 'polypeptide(L)'
;MSAPTLRAVAETPYELRGTGSPEGVVAAPPGTYYTDQLGTAGMWRWLKIAGTGTTGWTIVFGDTGWRALVRWAQGQVTFGTMPAGLEPGHSIYEGGIFMRRKLDRVEMSIVAARMTADAVEFTSPVGFRGSTTGMPYPVVPLIARAGAAASAIVAASVEVGVSVVRIRSIRDSYLPAQTTLYGAEASWSTDAPPPTVLPGAPK
;
A
#
# COMPACT_ATOMS: atom_id res chain seq x y z
N MET A 1 -15.78 28.73 -39.30
CA MET A 1 -15.85 27.36 -38.74
C MET A 1 -16.41 27.50 -37.33
N SER A 2 -17.63 27.00 -37.07
CA SER A 2 -18.26 27.12 -35.74
C SER A 2 -17.71 26.02 -34.83
N ALA A 3 -17.23 26.37 -33.64
CA ALA A 3 -16.76 25.41 -32.65
C ALA A 3 -17.96 24.58 -32.13
N PRO A 4 -17.79 23.27 -31.88
CA PRO A 4 -18.87 22.45 -31.35
C PRO A 4 -19.17 22.88 -29.90
N THR A 5 -20.43 23.21 -29.64
CA THR A 5 -20.92 23.46 -28.29
C THR A 5 -20.88 22.16 -27.50
N LEU A 6 -20.02 22.07 -26.48
CA LEU A 6 -20.00 20.96 -25.52
C LEU A 6 -21.38 20.90 -24.83
N ARG A 7 -22.20 19.91 -25.18
CA ARG A 7 -23.44 19.62 -24.44
C ARG A 7 -23.04 19.03 -23.09
N ALA A 8 -23.51 19.63 -21.99
CA ALA A 8 -23.48 18.98 -20.69
C ALA A 8 -24.28 17.68 -20.77
N VAL A 9 -23.62 16.55 -20.56
CA VAL A 9 -24.28 15.24 -20.45
C VAL A 9 -24.91 15.18 -19.06
N ALA A 10 -26.23 15.09 -18.98
CA ALA A 10 -26.91 14.83 -17.72
C ALA A 10 -26.44 13.49 -17.14
N GLU A 11 -26.24 13.39 -15.82
CA GLU A 11 -25.93 12.12 -15.17
C GLU A 11 -26.97 11.08 -15.57
N THR A 12 -26.52 9.97 -16.16
CA THR A 12 -27.41 8.85 -16.43
C THR A 12 -27.70 8.16 -15.09
N PRO A 13 -28.85 7.47 -14.92
CA PRO A 13 -29.13 6.73 -13.69
C PRO A 13 -28.07 5.68 -13.32
N TYR A 14 -27.17 5.35 -14.25
CA TYR A 14 -26.06 4.42 -14.07
C TYR A 14 -24.68 5.09 -13.96
N GLU A 15 -24.59 6.43 -13.95
CA GLU A 15 -23.36 7.16 -13.70
C GLU A 15 -23.58 8.27 -12.68
N LEU A 16 -23.18 8.01 -11.43
CA LEU A 16 -23.26 8.94 -10.32
C LEU A 16 -21.88 9.55 -10.03
N ARG A 17 -21.87 10.76 -9.47
CA ARG A 17 -20.66 11.44 -9.00
C ARG A 17 -20.85 11.94 -7.57
N GLY A 18 -19.75 12.02 -6.83
CA GLY A 18 -19.75 12.56 -5.48
C GLY A 18 -18.35 12.67 -4.89
N THR A 19 -18.25 12.72 -3.56
CA THR A 19 -16.99 12.76 -2.82
C THR A 19 -16.92 11.60 -1.85
N GLY A 20 -15.79 10.89 -1.86
CA GLY A 20 -15.56 9.74 -1.01
C GLY A 20 -16.22 8.46 -1.49
N SER A 21 -16.04 7.38 -0.71
CA SER A 21 -16.60 6.06 -1.01
C SER A 21 -18.14 6.08 -1.00
N PRO A 22 -18.81 5.47 -2.00
CA PRO A 22 -20.26 5.34 -2.01
C PRO A 22 -20.77 4.24 -1.05
N GLU A 23 -19.90 3.31 -0.62
CA GLU A 23 -20.26 2.21 0.28
C GLU A 23 -20.78 2.72 1.62
N GLY A 24 -21.99 2.29 1.99
CA GLY A 24 -22.69 2.72 3.21
C GLY A 24 -23.43 4.06 3.08
N VAL A 25 -23.25 4.80 1.97
CA VAL A 25 -23.77 6.16 1.80
C VAL A 25 -24.77 6.26 0.64
N VAL A 26 -24.43 5.70 -0.53
CA VAL A 26 -25.19 5.91 -1.78
C VAL A 26 -25.93 4.63 -2.16
N ALA A 27 -27.26 4.71 -2.21
CA ALA A 27 -28.12 3.62 -2.69
C ALA A 27 -28.27 3.69 -4.22
N ALA A 28 -28.10 2.56 -4.90
CA ALA A 28 -28.24 2.45 -6.34
C ALA A 28 -28.50 1.00 -6.78
N PRO A 29 -29.15 0.75 -7.93
CA PRO A 29 -29.26 -0.60 -8.49
C PRO A 29 -27.92 -1.12 -9.02
N PRO A 30 -27.71 -2.45 -9.08
CA PRO A 30 -26.55 -3.05 -9.73
C PRO A 30 -26.36 -2.55 -11.18
N GLY A 31 -25.11 -2.44 -11.63
CA GLY A 31 -24.73 -1.86 -12.92
C GLY A 31 -24.43 -0.36 -12.88
N THR A 32 -24.71 0.31 -11.76
CA THR A 32 -24.41 1.74 -11.56
C THR A 32 -22.92 1.95 -11.28
N TYR A 33 -22.30 2.90 -11.97
CA TYR A 33 -21.00 3.43 -11.63
C TYR A 33 -21.12 4.64 -10.70
N TYR A 34 -20.18 4.76 -9.78
CA TYR A 34 -19.98 5.96 -8.98
C TYR A 34 -18.54 6.45 -9.13
N THR A 35 -18.36 7.75 -9.35
CA THR A 35 -17.04 8.39 -9.47
C THR A 35 -16.84 9.38 -8.33
N ASP A 36 -15.77 9.18 -7.55
CA ASP A 36 -15.30 10.17 -6.60
C ASP A 36 -14.50 11.24 -7.33
N GLN A 37 -14.96 12.48 -7.22
CA GLN A 37 -14.39 13.62 -7.92
C GLN A 37 -13.07 14.11 -7.30
N LEU A 38 -12.80 13.76 -6.04
CA LEU A 38 -11.59 14.17 -5.33
C LEU A 38 -10.56 13.04 -5.19
N GLY A 39 -10.89 11.82 -5.62
CA GLY A 39 -10.03 10.66 -5.44
C GLY A 39 -9.70 10.42 -3.98
N THR A 40 -10.69 10.53 -3.10
CA THR A 40 -10.54 10.41 -1.65
C THR A 40 -9.89 9.08 -1.32
N ALA A 41 -8.81 9.14 -0.53
CA ALA A 41 -8.01 7.99 -0.18
C ALA A 41 -7.48 7.17 -1.39
N GLY A 42 -7.34 7.81 -2.56
CA GLY A 42 -6.84 7.20 -3.79
C GLY A 42 -7.82 6.31 -4.53
N MET A 43 -9.08 6.25 -4.09
CA MET A 43 -10.12 5.48 -4.77
C MET A 43 -10.97 6.42 -5.61
N TRP A 44 -11.18 6.06 -6.88
CA TRP A 44 -11.74 6.98 -7.88
C TRP A 44 -13.06 6.47 -8.46
N ARG A 45 -13.20 5.17 -8.69
CA ARG A 45 -14.42 4.61 -9.31
C ARG A 45 -14.84 3.29 -8.70
N TRP A 46 -16.15 3.15 -8.55
CA TRP A 46 -16.83 1.96 -8.06
C TRP A 46 -17.92 1.51 -9.01
N LEU A 47 -18.22 0.21 -9.02
CA LEU A 47 -19.35 -0.42 -9.68
C LEU A 47 -20.25 -1.05 -8.63
N LYS A 48 -21.55 -0.79 -8.70
CA LYS A 48 -22.56 -1.49 -7.90
C LYS A 48 -22.73 -2.89 -8.47
N ILE A 49 -22.35 -3.92 -7.72
CA ILE A 49 -22.44 -5.32 -8.20
C ILE A 49 -23.60 -6.10 -7.59
N ALA A 50 -24.06 -5.72 -6.40
CA ALA A 50 -25.09 -6.46 -5.67
C ALA A 50 -25.94 -5.53 -4.81
N GLY A 51 -27.22 -5.87 -4.64
CA GLY A 51 -28.18 -5.12 -3.81
C GLY A 51 -28.54 -3.74 -4.38
N THR A 52 -29.72 -3.24 -3.99
CA THR A 52 -30.23 -1.91 -4.38
C THR A 52 -30.03 -0.84 -3.29
N GLY A 53 -29.61 -1.24 -2.09
CA GLY A 53 -29.30 -0.35 -0.96
C GLY A 53 -27.91 0.26 -1.04
N THR A 54 -27.39 0.73 0.11
CA THR A 54 -26.12 1.47 0.19
C THR A 54 -24.86 0.61 0.20
N THR A 55 -24.99 -0.72 0.27
CA THR A 55 -23.87 -1.67 0.36
C THR A 55 -23.73 -2.55 -0.87
N GLY A 56 -22.54 -3.01 -1.22
CA GLY A 56 -22.28 -3.88 -2.38
C GLY A 56 -21.67 -3.15 -3.56
N TRP A 57 -20.89 -2.10 -3.27
CA TRP A 57 -20.02 -1.42 -4.22
C TRP A 57 -18.66 -2.11 -4.28
N THR A 58 -18.11 -2.21 -5.48
CA THR A 58 -16.76 -2.75 -5.71
C THR A 58 -15.92 -1.73 -6.42
N ILE A 59 -14.68 -1.54 -5.98
CA ILE A 59 -13.73 -0.61 -6.60
C ILE A 59 -13.32 -1.17 -7.96
N VAL A 60 -13.38 -0.34 -9.00
CA VAL A 60 -12.95 -0.70 -10.36
C VAL A 60 -11.81 0.19 -10.86
N PHE A 61 -11.56 1.33 -10.21
CA PHE A 61 -10.41 2.19 -10.48
C PHE A 61 -9.94 2.89 -9.21
N GLY A 62 -8.65 2.76 -8.89
CA GLY A 62 -8.04 3.37 -7.70
C GLY A 62 -6.56 3.03 -7.54
N ASP A 63 -5.79 4.02 -7.11
CA ASP A 63 -4.39 3.92 -6.69
C ASP A 63 -4.14 4.93 -5.57
N THR A 64 -3.67 4.47 -4.41
CA THR A 64 -3.32 5.35 -3.28
C THR A 64 -2.10 6.22 -3.53
N GLY A 65 -1.38 5.96 -4.63
CA GLY A 65 0.00 6.38 -4.80
C GLY A 65 0.92 5.69 -3.79
N TRP A 66 2.23 5.89 -3.97
CA TRP A 66 3.22 5.48 -2.98
C TRP A 66 3.13 6.36 -1.74
N ARG A 67 3.00 5.70 -0.58
CA ARG A 67 2.91 6.30 0.74
C ARG A 67 4.14 5.94 1.55
N ALA A 68 4.86 6.93 2.04
CA ALA A 68 5.94 6.77 3.00
C ALA A 68 5.33 6.57 4.39
N LEU A 69 5.48 5.38 4.97
CA LEU A 69 5.13 5.13 6.37
C LEU A 69 6.23 5.67 7.29
N VAL A 70 7.47 5.50 6.86
CA VAL A 70 8.69 6.01 7.50
C VAL A 70 9.64 6.43 6.40
N ARG A 71 10.37 7.52 6.61
CA ARG A 71 11.37 8.06 5.68
C ARG A 71 12.62 8.47 6.45
N TRP A 72 13.78 8.31 5.82
CA TRP A 72 15.05 8.74 6.37
C TRP A 72 16.00 9.21 5.28
N ALA A 73 16.93 10.08 5.67
CA ALA A 73 18.00 10.56 4.82
C ALA A 73 19.27 10.71 5.67
N GLN A 74 20.43 10.39 5.09
CA GLN A 74 21.73 10.57 5.76
C GLN A 74 21.79 9.93 7.17
N GLY A 75 21.19 8.75 7.32
CA GLY A 75 21.16 8.01 8.58
C GLY A 75 20.18 8.55 9.63
N GLN A 76 19.35 9.54 9.31
CA GLN A 76 18.41 10.17 10.24
C GLN A 76 16.96 10.04 9.76
N VAL A 77 16.04 9.71 10.67
CA VAL A 77 14.60 9.63 10.37
C VAL A 77 14.05 11.03 10.14
N THR A 78 13.40 11.23 8.99
CA THR A 78 12.81 12.51 8.58
C THR A 78 11.28 12.49 8.62
N PHE A 79 10.66 11.31 8.63
CA PHE A 79 9.22 11.13 8.77
C PHE A 79 8.87 9.78 9.39
N GLY A 80 7.78 9.75 10.15
CA GLY A 80 7.26 8.53 10.76
C GLY A 80 8.07 8.06 11.97
N THR A 81 7.86 6.81 12.37
CA THR A 81 8.57 6.19 13.50
C THR A 81 9.27 4.94 13.02
N MET A 82 10.58 4.84 13.26
CA MET A 82 11.36 3.68 12.86
C MET A 82 10.86 2.42 13.59
N PRO A 83 10.53 1.33 12.87
CA PRO A 83 10.20 0.06 13.52
C PRO A 83 11.39 -0.46 14.33
N ALA A 84 11.11 -1.04 15.50
CA ALA A 84 12.15 -1.68 16.29
C ALA A 84 12.80 -2.82 15.49
N GLY A 85 14.13 -2.92 15.57
CA GLY A 85 14.90 -3.89 14.78
C GLY A 85 15.24 -3.42 13.36
N LEU A 86 14.90 -2.18 12.99
CA LEU A 86 15.42 -1.50 11.81
C LEU A 86 16.23 -0.26 12.19
N GLU A 87 17.27 0.01 11.41
CA GLU A 87 18.04 1.24 11.44
C GLU A 87 18.08 1.88 10.04
N PRO A 88 18.10 3.22 9.95
CA PRO A 88 18.39 3.90 8.70
C PRO A 88 19.74 3.43 8.14
N GLY A 89 19.77 3.03 6.87
CA GLY A 89 21.03 2.76 6.18
C GLY A 89 21.85 4.05 6.05
N HIS A 90 23.17 3.93 6.18
CA HIS A 90 24.12 5.03 5.95
C HIS A 90 24.34 5.29 4.44
N SER A 91 23.23 5.40 3.70
CA SER A 91 23.22 5.66 2.26
C SER A 91 23.16 7.17 1.98
N ILE A 92 23.74 7.59 0.86
CA ILE A 92 23.52 8.93 0.27
C ILE A 92 22.11 9.09 -0.31
N TYR A 93 21.39 7.98 -0.51
CA TYR A 93 20.03 7.97 -1.00
C TYR A 93 19.03 8.08 0.15
N GLU A 94 17.93 8.78 -0.10
CA GLU A 94 16.76 8.74 0.78
C GLU A 94 16.21 7.30 0.83
N GLY A 95 15.93 6.83 2.03
CA GLY A 95 15.35 5.53 2.29
C GLY A 95 13.99 5.65 2.98
N GLY A 96 13.31 4.53 3.07
CA GLY A 96 11.98 4.49 3.67
C GLY A 96 11.33 3.13 3.60
N ILE A 97 10.19 3.04 4.29
CA ILE A 97 9.20 1.99 4.11
C ILE A 97 8.03 2.63 3.37
N PHE A 98 7.79 2.13 2.17
CA PHE A 98 6.78 2.65 1.26
C PHE A 98 5.72 1.61 0.97
N MET A 99 4.47 2.03 0.84
CA MET A 99 3.37 1.17 0.41
C MET A 99 2.46 1.86 -0.59
N ARG A 100 1.87 1.10 -1.51
CA ARG A 100 0.74 1.54 -2.33
C ARG A 100 -0.29 0.44 -2.46
N ARG A 101 -1.55 0.81 -2.65
CA ARG A 101 -2.63 -0.10 -3.00
C ARG A 101 -3.23 0.30 -4.34
N LYS A 102 -3.35 -0.67 -5.24
CA LYS A 102 -4.10 -0.59 -6.50
C LYS A 102 -5.17 -1.64 -6.47
N LEU A 103 -6.44 -1.23 -6.37
CA LEU A 103 -7.58 -2.14 -6.27
C LEU A 103 -7.42 -3.14 -5.12
N ASP A 104 -7.23 -4.43 -5.41
CA ASP A 104 -7.04 -5.52 -4.46
C ASP A 104 -5.55 -5.87 -4.25
N ARG A 105 -4.62 -5.19 -4.92
CA ARG A 105 -3.18 -5.44 -4.79
C ARG A 105 -2.51 -4.40 -3.92
N VAL A 106 -1.75 -4.84 -2.92
CA VAL A 106 -0.84 -3.99 -2.14
C VAL A 106 0.59 -4.30 -2.56
N GLU A 107 1.39 -3.24 -2.70
CA GLU A 107 2.82 -3.30 -2.93
C GLU A 107 3.54 -2.56 -1.82
N MET A 108 4.64 -3.15 -1.33
CA MET A 108 5.52 -2.60 -0.33
C MET A 108 6.94 -2.55 -0.85
N SER A 109 7.66 -1.48 -0.50
CA SER A 109 9.08 -1.32 -0.79
C SER A 109 9.82 -0.85 0.47
N ILE A 110 10.99 -1.42 0.73
CA ILE A 110 11.91 -0.99 1.78
C ILE A 110 13.23 -0.65 1.10
N VAL A 111 13.72 0.56 1.33
CA VAL A 111 14.88 1.11 0.60
C VAL A 111 15.88 1.66 1.60
N ALA A 112 17.15 1.33 1.44
CA ALA A 112 18.26 1.78 2.28
C ALA A 112 18.04 1.56 3.79
N ALA A 113 17.60 0.38 4.21
CA ALA A 113 17.42 0.00 5.62
C ALA A 113 18.47 -1.02 6.07
N ARG A 114 18.75 -1.08 7.36
CA ARG A 114 19.52 -2.17 7.98
C ARG A 114 18.65 -2.88 9.01
N MET A 115 18.59 -4.20 8.95
CA MET A 115 17.93 -5.00 10.00
C MET A 115 18.92 -5.28 11.13
N THR A 116 18.48 -5.08 12.38
CA THR A 116 19.24 -5.39 13.61
C THR A 116 18.60 -6.49 14.44
N ALA A 117 17.45 -7.02 14.02
CA ALA A 117 16.73 -8.13 14.63
C ALA A 117 16.35 -9.22 13.61
N ASP A 118 16.04 -10.42 14.08
CA ASP A 118 15.57 -11.55 13.26
C ASP A 118 14.18 -11.30 12.66
N ALA A 119 13.39 -10.48 13.35
CA ALA A 119 12.07 -10.07 12.92
C ALA A 119 11.88 -8.60 13.23
N VAL A 120 11.22 -7.92 12.30
CA VAL A 120 10.79 -6.54 12.44
C VAL A 120 9.29 -6.51 12.27
N GLU A 121 8.59 -5.83 13.16
CA GLU A 121 7.15 -5.66 13.11
C GLU A 121 6.77 -4.20 13.08
N PHE A 122 5.74 -3.88 12.28
CA PHE A 122 5.10 -2.57 12.32
C PHE A 122 3.62 -2.69 11.97
N THR A 123 2.86 -1.66 12.33
CA THR A 123 1.40 -1.66 12.13
C THR A 123 1.07 -1.67 10.64
N SER A 124 0.17 -2.58 10.24
CA SER A 124 -0.41 -2.59 8.90
C SER A 124 -1.54 -1.57 8.80
N PRO A 125 -1.42 -0.53 7.95
CA PRO A 125 -2.46 0.48 7.83
C PRO A 125 -3.80 -0.10 7.36
N VAL A 126 -4.91 0.47 7.81
CA VAL A 126 -6.25 0.11 7.32
C VAL A 126 -6.28 0.26 5.80
N GLY A 127 -6.83 -0.74 5.11
CA GLY A 127 -6.84 -0.80 3.66
C GLY A 127 -5.56 -1.35 3.02
N PHE A 128 -4.49 -1.65 3.77
CA PHE A 128 -3.25 -2.26 3.27
C PHE A 128 -2.99 -3.65 3.86
N ARG A 129 -3.93 -4.15 4.66
CA ARG A 129 -3.82 -5.39 5.44
C ARG A 129 -3.81 -6.63 4.55
N GLY A 130 -3.36 -7.75 5.11
CA GLY A 130 -3.50 -9.06 4.47
C GLY A 130 -4.97 -9.47 4.39
N SER A 131 -5.23 -10.66 3.84
CA SER A 131 -6.59 -11.19 3.74
C SER A 131 -7.24 -11.31 5.13
N THR A 132 -8.47 -10.80 5.24
CA THR A 132 -9.36 -10.94 6.40
C THR A 132 -10.17 -12.23 6.35
N THR A 133 -10.27 -12.84 5.17
CA THR A 133 -10.86 -14.15 4.92
C THR A 133 -9.80 -15.15 4.44
N GLY A 134 -9.63 -16.28 5.14
CA GLY A 134 -8.64 -17.30 4.79
C GLY A 134 -7.28 -17.18 5.51
N MET A 135 -6.27 -17.92 5.02
CA MET A 135 -5.00 -18.18 5.73
C MET A 135 -4.41 -16.89 6.34
N PRO A 136 -4.25 -16.83 7.67
CA PRO A 136 -3.59 -15.71 8.31
C PRO A 136 -2.13 -15.71 7.83
N TYR A 137 -1.64 -14.58 7.33
CA TYR A 137 -0.26 -14.37 6.88
C TYR A 137 0.10 -15.01 5.53
N PRO A 138 -0.27 -14.42 4.37
CA PRO A 138 0.49 -14.68 3.15
C PRO A 138 1.96 -14.35 3.42
N VAL A 139 2.81 -15.38 3.36
CA VAL A 139 4.26 -15.25 3.42
C VAL A 139 4.72 -14.92 2.02
N VAL A 140 5.07 -13.65 1.79
CA VAL A 140 5.55 -13.20 0.47
C VAL A 140 7.08 -13.18 0.50
N PRO A 141 7.76 -13.75 -0.51
CA PRO A 141 9.21 -13.62 -0.61
C PRO A 141 9.59 -12.14 -0.76
N LEU A 142 10.54 -11.70 0.06
CA LEU A 142 11.16 -10.39 -0.03
C LEU A 142 12.52 -10.57 -0.72
N ILE A 143 12.66 -9.98 -1.91
CA ILE A 143 13.91 -10.04 -2.67
C ILE A 143 14.73 -8.80 -2.32
N ALA A 144 15.80 -9.00 -1.56
CA ALA A 144 16.70 -7.92 -1.16
C ALA A 144 17.97 -7.91 -2.03
N ARG A 145 18.49 -6.70 -2.32
CA ARG A 145 19.89 -6.50 -2.75
C ARG A 145 20.69 -5.83 -1.65
N ALA A 146 21.80 -6.45 -1.28
CA ALA A 146 22.78 -5.94 -0.34
C ALA A 146 23.99 -5.28 -1.05
N GLY A 147 24.56 -4.22 -0.47
CA GLY A 147 25.89 -3.69 -0.84
C GLY A 147 26.54 -2.97 0.35
N ALA A 148 27.86 -2.96 0.60
CA ALA A 148 29.01 -3.55 -0.08
C ALA A 148 29.72 -4.59 0.82
N ALA A 149 30.57 -5.42 0.18
CA ALA A 149 31.30 -6.62 0.67
C ALA A 149 30.55 -7.96 0.64
N ALA A 150 29.22 -7.98 0.66
CA ALA A 150 28.45 -9.19 0.34
C ALA A 150 27.21 -8.81 -0.48
N SER A 151 27.24 -9.12 -1.77
CA SER A 151 26.07 -9.07 -2.67
C SER A 151 25.10 -10.21 -2.33
N ALA A 152 24.64 -10.27 -1.09
CA ALA A 152 23.75 -11.33 -0.65
C ALA A 152 22.31 -10.97 -0.96
N ILE A 153 21.64 -11.86 -1.69
CA ILE A 153 20.20 -11.90 -1.70
C ILE A 153 19.79 -12.48 -0.35
N VAL A 154 19.36 -11.62 0.57
CA VAL A 154 18.77 -12.10 1.82
C VAL A 154 17.33 -12.47 1.49
N ALA A 155 17.06 -13.78 1.44
CA ALA A 155 15.69 -14.27 1.38
C ALA A 155 15.04 -13.97 2.73
N ALA A 156 14.30 -12.87 2.77
CA ALA A 156 13.43 -12.52 3.86
C ALA A 156 12.00 -12.86 3.47
N SER A 157 11.11 -12.98 4.44
CA SER A 157 9.69 -13.10 4.17
C SER A 157 8.92 -11.94 4.78
N VAL A 158 7.85 -11.54 4.12
CA VAL A 158 6.87 -10.61 4.67
C VAL A 158 5.65 -11.42 5.05
N GLU A 159 5.33 -11.46 6.33
CA GLU A 159 4.08 -12.01 6.86
C GLU A 159 3.10 -10.84 7.04
N VAL A 160 2.00 -10.87 6.29
CA VAL A 160 1.02 -9.78 6.33
C VAL A 160 -0.21 -10.22 7.10
N GLY A 161 -0.35 -9.75 8.34
CA GLY A 161 -1.55 -9.94 9.13
C GLY A 161 -2.61 -8.87 8.89
N VAL A 162 -3.69 -8.97 9.67
CA VAL A 162 -4.77 -7.96 9.71
C VAL A 162 -4.41 -6.71 10.52
N SER A 163 -3.34 -6.76 11.31
CA SER A 163 -2.90 -5.62 12.16
C SER A 163 -1.42 -5.31 12.06
N VAL A 164 -0.61 -6.30 11.67
CA VAL A 164 0.86 -6.20 11.67
C VAL A 164 1.41 -6.69 10.35
N VAL A 165 2.43 -6.01 9.86
CA VAL A 165 3.35 -6.54 8.85
C VAL A 165 4.63 -6.95 9.57
N ARG A 166 5.03 -8.21 9.42
CA ARG A 166 6.29 -8.72 9.97
C ARG A 166 7.25 -9.04 8.83
N ILE A 167 8.45 -8.48 8.91
CA ILE A 167 9.56 -8.83 8.02
C ILE A 167 10.45 -9.80 8.79
N ARG A 168 10.59 -11.04 8.32
CA ARG A 168 11.55 -12.00 8.86
C ARG A 168 12.82 -11.96 8.04
N SER A 169 13.94 -11.74 8.71
CA SER A 169 15.26 -12.01 8.16
C SER A 169 15.68 -13.41 8.57
N ILE A 170 16.12 -14.24 7.63
CA ILE A 170 17.02 -15.33 8.00
C ILE A 170 18.34 -14.62 8.27
N ARG A 171 18.67 -14.32 9.53
CA ARG A 171 20.03 -13.88 9.88
C ARG A 171 20.99 -14.96 9.39
N ASP A 172 21.56 -14.76 8.22
CA ASP A 172 22.67 -15.59 7.80
C ASP A 172 23.90 -15.03 8.54
N SER A 173 24.42 -15.81 9.48
CA SER A 173 25.62 -15.53 10.25
C SER A 173 26.86 -15.26 9.37
N TYR A 174 26.77 -15.52 8.06
CA TYR A 174 27.78 -15.18 7.07
C TYR A 174 27.70 -13.75 6.50
N LEU A 175 26.66 -12.96 6.83
CA LEU A 175 26.54 -11.60 6.32
C LEU A 175 27.26 -10.60 7.23
N PRO A 176 28.19 -9.78 6.70
CA PRO A 176 28.91 -8.81 7.49
C PRO A 176 27.92 -7.82 8.10
N ALA A 177 28.19 -7.45 9.35
CA ALA A 177 27.29 -6.65 10.19
C ALA A 177 26.87 -5.31 9.55
N GLN A 178 27.54 -4.80 8.51
CA GLN A 178 27.27 -3.49 7.89
C GLN A 178 26.42 -3.54 6.62
N THR A 179 25.75 -4.66 6.33
CA THR A 179 25.00 -4.80 5.08
C THR A 179 23.73 -3.94 5.08
N THR A 180 23.67 -2.94 4.20
CA THR A 180 22.46 -2.14 3.95
C THR A 180 21.62 -2.81 2.87
N LEU A 181 20.33 -3.00 3.15
CA LEU A 181 19.32 -3.37 2.15
C LEU A 181 19.12 -2.17 1.22
N TYR A 182 19.60 -2.26 -0.02
CA TYR A 182 19.42 -1.18 -0.99
C TYR A 182 17.98 -1.09 -1.47
N GLY A 183 17.33 -2.24 -1.68
CA GLY A 183 15.94 -2.29 -2.10
C GLY A 183 15.38 -3.69 -1.88
N ALA A 184 14.15 -3.73 -1.35
CA ALA A 184 13.40 -4.94 -1.13
C ALA A 184 11.92 -4.68 -1.38
N GLU A 185 11.26 -5.53 -2.16
CA GLU A 185 9.86 -5.35 -2.53
C GLU A 185 9.03 -6.62 -2.24
N ALA A 186 7.79 -6.40 -1.81
CA ALA A 186 6.81 -7.46 -1.60
C ALA A 186 5.44 -6.99 -2.09
N SER A 187 4.60 -7.93 -2.51
CA SER A 187 3.22 -7.60 -2.88
C SER A 187 2.26 -8.74 -2.59
N TRP A 188 1.05 -8.39 -2.18
CA TRP A 188 0.01 -9.32 -1.75
C TRP A 188 -1.36 -8.83 -2.18
N SER A 189 -2.31 -9.77 -2.29
CA SER A 189 -3.72 -9.43 -2.46
C SER A 189 -4.35 -9.09 -1.10
N THR A 190 -5.31 -8.18 -1.11
CA THR A 190 -6.09 -7.74 0.06
C THR A 190 -7.57 -7.75 -0.25
N ASP A 191 -8.36 -8.31 0.64
CA ASP A 191 -9.83 -8.19 0.67
C ASP A 191 -10.29 -7.07 1.63
N ALA A 192 -9.35 -6.37 2.28
CA ALA A 192 -9.68 -5.33 3.22
C ALA A 192 -10.46 -4.21 2.51
N PRO A 193 -11.46 -3.61 3.17
CA PRO A 193 -12.13 -2.43 2.65
C PRO A 193 -11.10 -1.34 2.25
N PRO A 194 -11.38 -0.53 1.23
CA PRO A 194 -10.51 0.59 0.89
C PRO A 194 -10.25 1.49 2.09
N PRO A 195 -9.06 2.13 2.16
CA PRO A 195 -8.77 3.09 3.21
C PRO A 195 -9.76 4.26 3.14
N THR A 196 -10.20 4.76 4.29
CA THR A 196 -10.96 6.02 4.39
C THR A 196 -10.04 7.24 4.47
N VAL A 197 -8.77 7.04 4.86
CA VAL A 197 -7.70 8.04 4.93
C VAL A 197 -6.39 7.41 4.44
N LEU A 198 -5.58 8.15 3.68
CA LEU A 198 -4.26 7.68 3.24
C LEU A 198 -3.30 7.59 4.43
N PRO A 199 -2.57 6.47 4.60
CA PRO A 199 -1.52 6.41 5.59
C PRO A 199 -0.29 7.20 5.15
N GLY A 200 0.49 7.66 6.14
CA GLY A 200 1.79 8.26 5.92
C GLY A 200 1.77 9.51 5.03
N ALA A 201 2.94 9.88 4.49
CA ALA A 201 3.10 10.99 3.56
C ALA A 201 3.19 10.49 2.11
N PRO A 202 2.94 11.32 1.09
CA PRO A 202 3.29 10.98 -0.29
C PRO A 202 4.79 10.68 -0.40
N LYS A 203 5.15 9.62 -1.16
CA LYS A 203 6.56 9.30 -1.49
C LYS A 203 7.20 10.39 -2.34
#